data_AF-A0A841WWB0-F1
#
_entry.id   AF-A0A841WWB0-F1
#
_cell.length_a   1.000
_cell.length_b   1.000
_cell.length_c   1.000
_cell.angle_alpha   90.00
_cell.angle_beta   90.00
_cell.angle_gamma   90.00
#
_symmetry.space_group_name_H-M   'P 1'
#
loop_
_entity.id
_entity.type
_entity.pdbx_description
1 polymer ?
#
loop_
_entity_poly.entity_id
_entity_poly.type
_entity_poly.pdbx_seq_one_letter_code
_entity_poly.pdbx_strand_id
1 'polypeptide(L)'
;MATILSSDPQISKQLHHILLEVTTAQDLSLHPFVQRFAKGEFSQDAIRQFAMKMLPGSNRFNMAFLKVASKMDSYYARTIMLENAFTEHGQLKPDLAHVALFMRFMKGIDCPKIDVNANDGAFLIPALRFKKFEFCDDEPIVRSLGRFAAIEQVLPAIFTKYIEGLRKIFKGIDDHTIEYFHIHCHLDPEHTDELIQVTQLYIKSEKDIELFRDGVQDMVKSIADMFSWMDENLEKEALA
;
A
#
# COMPACT_ATOMS: atom_id res chain seq x y z
N MET A 1 14.27 -3.10 34.21
CA MET A 1 13.12 -3.91 33.78
C MET A 1 12.18 -2.99 33.04
N ALA A 2 12.21 -2.99 31.71
CA ALA A 2 11.24 -2.26 30.91
C ALA A 2 9.89 -2.94 31.15
N THR A 3 8.99 -2.24 31.83
CA THR A 3 7.60 -2.63 31.97
C THR A 3 7.10 -2.94 30.57
N ILE A 4 6.72 -4.19 30.31
CA ILE A 4 5.90 -4.52 29.15
C ILE A 4 4.66 -3.66 29.33
N LEU A 5 4.56 -2.55 28.58
CA LEU A 5 3.36 -1.74 28.54
C LEU A 5 2.29 -2.68 28.04
N SER A 6 1.48 -3.18 28.97
CA SER A 6 0.28 -3.94 28.67
C SER A 6 -0.50 -3.13 27.64
N SER A 7 -0.65 -3.69 26.44
CA SER A 7 -1.50 -3.12 25.40
C SER A 7 -2.89 -2.85 26.00
N ASP A 8 -3.28 -1.58 26.14
CA ASP A 8 -4.66 -1.18 26.43
C ASP A 8 -5.63 -1.67 25.33
N PRO A 9 -6.44 -2.72 25.58
CA PRO A 9 -7.32 -3.27 24.56
C PRO A 9 -8.35 -2.26 24.05
N GLN A 10 -8.61 -1.17 24.79
CA GLN A 10 -9.52 -0.12 24.36
C GLN A 10 -8.92 0.75 23.25
N ILE A 11 -7.62 1.09 23.34
CA ILE A 11 -6.94 1.89 22.31
C ILE A 11 -6.87 1.11 20.99
N SER A 12 -6.46 -0.17 21.03
CA SER A 12 -6.40 -1.01 19.83
C SER A 12 -7.78 -1.08 19.13
N LYS A 13 -8.85 -1.34 19.90
CA LYS A 13 -10.22 -1.33 19.35
C LYS A 13 -10.61 0.00 18.73
N GLN A 14 -10.23 1.11 19.34
CA GLN A 14 -10.50 2.45 18.82
C GLN A 14 -9.76 2.70 17.50
N LEU A 15 -8.49 2.29 17.40
CA LEU A 15 -7.70 2.43 16.17
C LEU A 15 -8.25 1.57 15.03
N HIS A 16 -8.64 0.31 15.30
CA HIS A 16 -9.34 -0.54 14.32
C HIS A 16 -10.66 0.08 13.89
N HIS A 17 -11.44 0.63 14.84
CA HIS A 17 -12.69 1.31 14.50
C HIS A 17 -12.48 2.50 13.57
N ILE A 18 -11.45 3.32 13.80
CA ILE A 18 -11.07 4.42 12.91
C ILE A 18 -10.74 3.91 11.51
N LEU A 19 -9.94 2.84 11.41
CA LEU A 19 -9.58 2.23 10.13
C LEU A 19 -10.83 1.80 9.36
N LEU A 20 -11.69 1.01 10.00
CA LEU A 20 -12.92 0.51 9.41
C LEU A 20 -13.88 1.64 9.05
N GLU A 21 -14.09 2.60 9.94
CA GLU A 21 -14.97 3.75 9.71
C GLU A 21 -14.53 4.51 8.44
N VAL A 22 -13.25 4.88 8.33
CA VAL A 22 -12.75 5.66 7.19
C VAL A 22 -12.76 4.85 5.90
N THR A 23 -12.29 3.59 5.94
CA THR A 23 -12.18 2.76 4.74
C THR A 23 -13.51 2.21 4.24
N THR A 24 -14.53 2.10 5.10
CA THR A 24 -15.89 1.76 4.67
C THR A 24 -16.67 2.97 4.18
N ALA A 25 -16.47 4.15 4.80
CA ALA A 25 -17.07 5.40 4.32
C ALA A 25 -16.60 5.77 2.91
N GLN A 26 -15.36 5.41 2.56
CA GLN A 26 -14.80 5.53 1.23
C GLN A 26 -14.21 4.20 0.77
N ASP A 27 -15.08 3.24 0.45
CA ASP A 27 -14.66 1.94 -0.07
C ASP A 27 -14.03 2.09 -1.46
N LEU A 28 -12.70 2.04 -1.49
CA LEU A 28 -11.91 2.17 -2.71
C LEU A 28 -12.10 1.01 -3.67
N SER A 29 -12.59 -0.15 -3.21
CA SER A 29 -12.92 -1.27 -4.11
C SER A 29 -14.11 -0.93 -5.03
N LEU A 30 -14.97 0.01 -4.62
CA LEU A 30 -16.10 0.52 -5.39
C LEU A 30 -15.74 1.72 -6.28
N HIS A 31 -14.49 2.21 -6.22
CA HIS A 31 -14.05 3.33 -7.03
C HIS A 31 -14.19 3.01 -8.54
N PRO A 32 -14.65 3.96 -9.40
CA PRO A 32 -14.84 3.72 -10.84
C PRO A 32 -13.65 3.05 -11.54
N PHE A 33 -12.43 3.53 -11.30
CA PHE A 33 -11.19 2.89 -11.75
C PHE A 33 -11.11 1.39 -11.42
N VAL A 34 -11.35 1.01 -10.16
CA VAL A 34 -11.21 -0.37 -9.69
C VAL A 34 -12.32 -1.25 -10.29
N GLN A 35 -13.54 -0.71 -10.40
CA GLN A 35 -14.66 -1.40 -11.04
C GLN A 35 -14.42 -1.62 -12.54
N ARG A 36 -13.89 -0.61 -13.24
CA ARG A 36 -13.48 -0.71 -14.64
C ARG A 36 -12.36 -1.72 -14.84
N PHE A 37 -11.36 -1.72 -13.95
CA PHE A 37 -10.31 -2.73 -13.91
C PHE A 37 -10.91 -4.14 -13.77
N ALA A 38 -11.75 -4.37 -12.76
CA ALA A 38 -12.39 -5.66 -12.50
C ALA A 38 -13.22 -6.18 -13.67
N LYS A 39 -13.88 -5.29 -14.42
CA LYS A 39 -14.65 -5.64 -15.61
C LYS A 39 -13.78 -6.03 -16.80
N GLY A 40 -12.48 -5.72 -16.76
CA GLY A 40 -11.55 -5.97 -17.85
C GLY A 40 -11.67 -4.94 -18.98
N GLU A 41 -12.04 -3.70 -18.64
CA GLU A 41 -12.35 -2.64 -19.61
C GLU A 41 -11.14 -1.75 -19.95
N PHE A 42 -9.96 -2.06 -19.43
CA PHE A 42 -8.70 -1.43 -19.84
C PHE A 42 -8.02 -2.25 -20.95
N SER A 43 -7.36 -1.56 -21.87
CA SER A 43 -6.46 -2.19 -22.82
C SER A 43 -5.25 -2.82 -22.11
N GLN A 44 -4.62 -3.82 -22.74
CA GLN A 44 -3.39 -4.41 -22.20
C GLN A 44 -2.29 -3.36 -22.04
N ASP A 45 -2.18 -2.42 -22.98
CA ASP A 45 -1.18 -1.34 -22.91
C ASP A 45 -1.46 -0.37 -21.77
N ALA A 46 -2.73 -0.06 -21.48
CA ALA A 46 -3.09 0.72 -20.29
C ALA A 46 -2.70 0.00 -18.98
N ILE A 47 -2.84 -1.34 -18.91
CA ILE A 47 -2.37 -2.10 -17.74
C ILE A 47 -0.84 -2.13 -17.65
N ARG A 48 -0.12 -2.23 -18.78
CA ARG A 48 1.34 -2.10 -18.79
C ARG A 48 1.77 -0.71 -18.30
N GLN A 49 1.09 0.35 -18.72
CA GLN A 49 1.33 1.71 -18.23
C GLN A 49 1.05 1.86 -16.74
N PHE A 50 -0.06 1.29 -16.27
CA PHE A 50 -0.36 1.20 -14.84
C PHE A 50 0.79 0.56 -14.09
N ALA A 51 1.25 -0.61 -14.52
CA ALA A 51 2.33 -1.33 -13.85
C ALA A 51 3.64 -0.53 -13.84
N MET A 52 4.02 0.08 -14.96
CA MET A 52 5.21 0.94 -15.02
C MET A 52 5.13 2.15 -14.09
N LYS A 53 3.92 2.71 -13.88
CA LYS A 53 3.71 3.79 -12.91
C LYS A 53 3.67 3.33 -11.45
N MET A 54 3.39 2.06 -11.17
CA MET A 54 3.29 1.56 -9.80
C MET A 54 4.60 1.02 -9.26
N LEU A 55 5.45 0.43 -10.12
CA LEU A 55 6.69 -0.22 -9.71
C LEU A 55 7.62 0.68 -8.86
N PRO A 56 7.92 1.94 -9.24
CA PRO A 56 8.78 2.80 -8.40
C PRO A 56 8.15 3.17 -7.06
N GLY A 57 6.82 3.23 -6.99
CA GLY A 57 6.07 3.40 -5.74
C GLY A 57 6.25 2.20 -4.80
N SER A 58 6.08 0.98 -5.31
CA SER A 58 6.27 -0.26 -4.54
C SER A 58 7.66 -0.33 -3.89
N ASN A 59 8.72 0.04 -4.62
CA ASN A 59 10.06 0.09 -4.04
C ASN A 59 10.21 1.17 -2.95
N ARG A 60 9.58 2.35 -3.13
CA ARG A 60 9.61 3.44 -2.16
C ARG A 60 8.83 3.14 -0.87
N PHE A 61 7.76 2.36 -0.95
CA PHE A 61 7.00 1.91 0.22
C PHE A 61 7.90 1.18 1.23
N ASN A 62 8.69 0.22 0.77
CA ASN A 62 9.63 -0.53 1.62
C ASN A 62 10.67 0.38 2.29
N MET A 63 11.21 1.35 1.53
CA MET A 63 12.18 2.32 2.06
C MET A 63 11.56 3.24 3.12
N ALA A 64 10.31 3.65 2.90
CA ALA A 64 9.57 4.45 3.86
C ALA A 64 9.31 3.70 5.17
N PHE A 65 8.97 2.41 5.09
CA PHE A 65 8.76 1.56 6.25
C PHE A 65 10.00 1.50 7.14
N LEU A 66 11.16 1.22 6.53
CA LEU A 66 12.46 1.23 7.21
C LEU A 66 12.80 2.60 7.80
N LYS A 67 12.51 3.70 7.07
CA LYS A 67 12.72 5.06 7.57
C LYS A 67 11.91 5.32 8.84
N VAL A 68 10.61 4.97 8.84
CA VAL A 68 9.74 5.18 10.01
C VAL A 68 10.18 4.29 11.18
N ALA A 69 10.52 3.03 10.92
CA ALA A 69 11.05 2.12 11.94
C ALA A 69 12.32 2.67 12.61
N SER A 70 13.20 3.33 11.84
CA SER A 70 14.44 3.91 12.39
C SER A 70 14.22 5.05 13.39
N LYS A 71 13.04 5.69 13.38
CA LYS A 71 12.67 6.79 14.28
C LYS A 71 12.07 6.30 15.60
N MET A 72 11.74 5.01 15.72
CA MET A 72 11.09 4.46 16.90
C MET A 72 12.09 4.24 18.04
N ASP A 73 11.78 4.76 19.23
CA ASP A 73 12.57 4.57 20.46
C ASP A 73 12.40 3.16 21.07
N SER A 74 11.19 2.59 20.99
CA SER A 74 10.86 1.25 21.48
C SER A 74 11.48 0.16 20.61
N TYR A 75 12.36 -0.66 21.19
CA TYR A 75 12.92 -1.82 20.49
C TYR A 75 11.85 -2.85 20.13
N TYR A 76 10.78 -2.94 20.93
CA TYR A 76 9.66 -3.83 20.67
C TYR A 76 8.89 -3.40 19.42
N ALA A 77 8.59 -2.10 19.31
CA ALA A 77 7.98 -1.53 18.11
C ALA A 77 8.85 -1.75 16.86
N ARG A 78 10.16 -1.49 16.99
CA ARG A 78 11.11 -1.77 15.89
C ARG A 78 11.13 -3.23 15.48
N THR A 79 10.98 -4.17 16.42
CA THR A 79 10.99 -5.61 16.10
C THR A 79 9.79 -6.00 15.25
N ILE A 80 8.59 -5.52 15.60
CA ILE A 80 7.37 -5.75 14.82
C ILE A 80 7.52 -5.13 13.41
N MET A 81 7.97 -3.87 13.33
CA MET A 81 8.19 -3.23 12.03
C MET A 81 9.27 -3.92 11.18
N LEU A 82 10.28 -4.52 11.82
CA LEU A 82 11.32 -5.27 11.10
C LEU A 82 10.81 -6.63 10.62
N GLU A 83 9.86 -7.27 11.32
CA GLU A 83 9.22 -8.50 10.86
C GLU A 83 8.40 -8.24 9.59
N ASN A 84 7.59 -7.19 9.59
CA ASN A 84 6.87 -6.74 8.39
C ASN A 84 7.85 -6.36 7.26
N ALA A 85 8.92 -5.60 7.56
CA ALA A 85 9.94 -5.34 6.53
C ALA A 85 10.62 -6.63 6.04
N PHE A 86 10.79 -7.64 6.89
CA PHE A 86 11.37 -8.93 6.53
C PHE A 86 10.44 -9.70 5.58
N THR A 87 9.13 -9.72 5.81
CA THR A 87 8.14 -10.32 4.90
C THR A 87 8.10 -9.58 3.56
N GLU A 88 8.03 -8.24 3.55
CA GLU A 88 8.06 -7.40 2.35
C GLU A 88 9.32 -7.59 1.48
N HIS A 89 10.46 -7.93 2.10
CA HIS A 89 11.71 -8.27 1.43
C HIS A 89 11.86 -9.77 1.13
N GLY A 90 10.74 -10.50 1.10
CA GLY A 90 10.70 -11.90 0.69
C GLY A 90 11.43 -12.82 1.66
N GLN A 91 11.43 -12.48 2.95
CA GLN A 91 12.15 -13.22 3.99
C GLN A 91 13.65 -13.33 3.66
N LEU A 92 14.23 -12.23 3.16
CA LEU A 92 15.62 -12.12 2.68
C LEU A 92 15.94 -13.01 1.46
N LYS A 93 14.93 -13.44 0.70
CA LYS A 93 15.09 -14.06 -0.62
C LYS A 93 14.71 -13.02 -1.68
N PRO A 94 15.69 -12.41 -2.37
CA PRO A 94 15.43 -11.25 -3.23
C PRO A 94 14.42 -11.49 -4.36
N ASP A 95 14.26 -12.72 -4.82
CA ASP A 95 13.31 -13.15 -5.86
C ASP A 95 11.87 -13.29 -5.35
N LEU A 96 11.68 -13.32 -4.03
CA LEU A 96 10.38 -13.32 -3.34
C LEU A 96 10.03 -11.96 -2.71
N ALA A 97 10.94 -10.98 -2.77
CA ALA A 97 10.61 -9.61 -2.34
C ALA A 97 9.39 -9.12 -3.11
N HIS A 98 8.49 -8.39 -2.46
CA HIS A 98 7.22 -7.99 -3.09
C HIS A 98 7.46 -7.16 -4.36
N VAL A 99 8.49 -6.29 -4.37
CA VAL A 99 8.91 -5.57 -5.59
C VAL A 99 9.37 -6.52 -6.71
N ALA A 100 10.02 -7.64 -6.38
CA ALA A 100 10.42 -8.66 -7.36
C ALA A 100 9.22 -9.45 -7.88
N LEU A 101 8.23 -9.75 -7.05
CA LEU A 101 6.95 -10.33 -7.47
C LEU A 101 6.19 -9.38 -8.40
N PHE A 102 6.20 -8.07 -8.13
CA PHE A 102 5.61 -7.08 -9.03
C PHE A 102 6.34 -6.99 -10.37
N MET A 103 7.69 -7.05 -10.36
CA MET A 103 8.47 -7.16 -11.60
C MET A 103 8.20 -8.46 -12.36
N ARG A 104 7.90 -9.56 -11.67
CA ARG A 104 7.48 -10.82 -12.31
C ARG A 104 6.14 -10.65 -13.02
N PHE A 105 5.17 -10.03 -12.37
CA PHE A 105 3.91 -9.64 -13.01
C PHE A 105 4.15 -8.82 -14.27
N MET A 106 4.98 -7.77 -14.19
CA MET A 106 5.33 -6.94 -15.34
C MET A 106 5.97 -7.73 -16.49
N LYS A 107 6.84 -8.71 -16.19
CA LYS A 107 7.41 -9.61 -17.21
C LYS A 107 6.34 -10.47 -17.86
N GLY A 108 5.43 -11.04 -17.06
CA GLY A 108 4.38 -11.93 -17.57
C GLY A 108 3.30 -11.24 -18.40
N ILE A 109 3.19 -9.91 -18.32
CA ILE A 109 2.33 -9.11 -19.21
C ILE A 109 3.11 -8.38 -20.31
N ASP A 110 4.39 -8.70 -20.52
CA ASP A 110 5.25 -8.10 -21.54
C ASP A 110 5.40 -6.57 -21.40
N CYS A 111 5.62 -6.06 -20.19
CA CYS A 111 5.95 -4.64 -20.01
C CYS A 111 7.25 -4.28 -20.76
N PRO A 112 7.26 -3.19 -21.56
CA PRO A 112 8.41 -2.83 -22.38
C PRO A 112 9.59 -2.29 -21.56
N LYS A 113 9.32 -1.77 -20.36
CA LYS A 113 10.34 -1.26 -19.43
C LYS A 113 9.99 -1.67 -18.00
N ILE A 114 10.99 -2.20 -17.30
CA ILE A 114 10.90 -2.59 -15.88
C ILE A 114 12.07 -1.94 -15.16
N ASP A 115 11.79 -0.87 -14.42
CA ASP A 115 12.80 -0.06 -13.76
C ASP A 115 12.22 0.57 -12.49
N VAL A 116 12.70 0.13 -11.33
CA VAL A 116 12.27 0.61 -10.01
C VAL A 116 12.61 2.07 -9.75
N ASN A 117 13.49 2.67 -10.57
CA ASN A 117 13.91 4.07 -10.46
C ASN A 117 13.31 4.94 -11.57
N ALA A 118 12.41 4.40 -12.40
CA ALA A 118 11.77 5.17 -13.45
C ALA A 118 10.97 6.33 -12.88
N ASN A 119 10.85 7.42 -13.67
CA ASN A 119 9.94 8.50 -13.34
C ASN A 119 8.50 8.01 -13.51
N ASP A 120 7.78 7.92 -12.39
CA ASP A 120 6.40 7.46 -12.34
C ASP A 120 5.38 8.60 -12.19
N GLY A 121 5.85 9.84 -12.30
CA GLY A 121 5.05 11.05 -12.16
C GLY A 121 4.68 11.43 -10.74
N ALA A 122 5.08 10.67 -9.71
CA ALA A 122 4.69 10.94 -8.32
C ALA A 122 5.10 12.34 -7.83
N PHE A 123 6.23 12.87 -8.32
CA PHE A 123 6.75 14.20 -7.96
C PHE A 123 6.18 15.35 -8.78
N LEU A 124 5.54 15.07 -9.92
CA LEU A 124 5.08 16.09 -10.87
C LEU A 124 3.55 16.17 -10.94
N ILE A 125 2.86 15.06 -10.73
CA ILE A 125 1.41 14.95 -10.85
C ILE A 125 0.80 14.94 -9.43
N PRO A 126 0.07 15.99 -9.01
CA PRO A 126 -0.46 16.09 -7.64
C PRO A 126 -1.36 14.92 -7.20
N ALA A 127 -2.09 14.32 -8.14
CA ALA A 127 -2.93 13.15 -7.89
C ALA A 127 -2.13 11.87 -7.61
N LEU A 128 -0.85 11.81 -8.01
CA LEU A 128 0.03 10.65 -7.80
C LEU A 128 0.88 10.76 -6.53
N ARG A 129 0.60 11.74 -5.66
CA ARG A 129 1.45 12.10 -4.52
C ARG A 129 1.65 10.97 -3.49
N PHE A 130 0.68 10.06 -3.30
CA PHE A 130 0.84 8.99 -2.30
C PHE A 130 2.02 8.07 -2.64
N LYS A 131 2.30 7.86 -3.94
CA LYS A 131 3.42 7.03 -4.42
C LYS A 131 4.78 7.57 -4.06
N LYS A 132 4.87 8.84 -3.64
CA LYS A 132 6.13 9.41 -3.17
C LYS A 132 6.65 8.66 -1.95
N PHE A 133 5.74 8.17 -1.09
CA PHE A 133 6.06 7.61 0.22
C PHE A 133 7.05 8.50 0.98
N GLU A 134 6.87 9.83 0.89
CA GLU A 134 7.69 10.81 1.59
C GLU A 134 7.14 11.05 3.00
N PHE A 135 8.06 11.01 3.96
CA PHE A 135 7.80 11.27 5.37
C PHE A 135 8.77 12.36 5.83
N CYS A 136 8.22 13.45 6.35
CA CYS A 136 9.01 14.52 6.93
C CYS A 136 9.67 14.04 8.23
N ASP A 137 10.88 14.51 8.51
CA ASP A 137 11.63 14.06 9.69
C ASP A 137 10.95 14.52 10.99
N ASP A 138 10.19 15.60 10.95
CA ASP A 138 9.37 16.13 12.05
C ASP A 138 7.94 15.57 12.10
N GLU A 139 7.55 14.70 11.16
CA GLU A 139 6.20 14.12 11.19
C GLU A 139 6.02 13.19 12.42
N PRO A 140 4.90 13.33 13.17
CA PRO A 140 4.52 12.40 14.22
C PRO A 140 4.38 10.97 13.70
N ILE A 141 5.06 10.02 14.35
CA ILE A 141 5.08 8.60 13.95
C ILE A 141 3.67 8.02 13.84
N VAL A 142 2.75 8.38 14.74
CA VAL A 142 1.36 7.91 14.72
C VAL A 142 0.60 8.29 13.44
N ARG A 143 0.91 9.44 12.84
CA ARG A 143 0.35 9.83 11.54
C ARG A 143 0.91 8.96 10.41
N SER A 144 2.21 8.69 10.44
CA SER A 144 2.87 7.80 9.47
C SER A 144 2.29 6.37 9.54
N LEU A 145 2.08 5.86 10.75
CA LEU A 145 1.49 4.54 10.98
C LEU A 145 0.03 4.47 10.50
N GLY A 146 -0.76 5.53 10.71
CA GLY A 146 -2.11 5.62 10.13
C GLY A 146 -2.12 5.56 8.61
N ARG A 147 -1.12 6.15 7.95
CA ARG A 147 -0.95 6.05 6.49
C ARG A 147 -0.62 4.64 6.03
N PHE A 148 0.29 3.93 6.71
CA PHE A 148 0.59 2.53 6.37
C PHE A 148 -0.60 1.60 6.61
N ALA A 149 -1.25 1.72 7.78
CA ALA A 149 -2.39 0.89 8.13
C ALA A 149 -3.54 1.08 7.14
N ALA A 150 -3.76 2.30 6.64
CA ALA A 150 -4.74 2.55 5.59
C ALA A 150 -4.44 1.84 4.27
N ILE A 151 -3.16 1.73 3.87
CA ILE A 151 -2.77 1.03 2.64
C ILE A 151 -3.11 -0.46 2.78
N GLU A 152 -2.55 -1.11 3.81
CA GLU A 152 -2.72 -2.54 4.04
C GLU A 152 -4.18 -2.92 4.29
N GLN A 153 -4.98 -2.02 4.88
CA GLN A 153 -6.41 -2.24 5.06
C GLN A 153 -7.20 -2.26 3.74
N VAL A 154 -6.84 -1.44 2.75
CA VAL A 154 -7.63 -1.30 1.51
C VAL A 154 -7.15 -2.20 0.38
N LEU A 155 -5.86 -2.57 0.35
CA LEU A 155 -5.27 -3.34 -0.73
C LEU A 155 -5.93 -4.72 -0.95
N PRO A 156 -6.28 -5.52 0.07
CA PRO A 156 -6.93 -6.83 -0.15
C PRO A 156 -8.20 -6.77 -1.01
N ALA A 157 -9.08 -5.80 -0.72
CA ALA A 157 -10.33 -5.63 -1.47
C ALA A 157 -10.06 -5.15 -2.91
N ILE A 158 -9.11 -4.24 -3.09
CA ILE A 158 -8.71 -3.72 -4.40
C ILE A 158 -8.03 -4.80 -5.25
N PHE A 159 -7.09 -5.55 -4.67
CA PHE A 159 -6.31 -6.56 -5.39
C PHE A 159 -7.14 -7.78 -5.75
N THR A 160 -8.15 -8.13 -4.95
CA THR A 160 -9.17 -9.10 -5.36
C THR A 160 -9.84 -8.67 -6.69
N LYS A 161 -10.17 -7.38 -6.83
CA LYS A 161 -10.73 -6.82 -8.07
C LYS A 161 -9.73 -6.75 -9.21
N TYR A 162 -8.45 -6.50 -8.93
CA TYR A 162 -7.40 -6.55 -9.95
C TYR A 162 -7.21 -7.97 -10.48
N ILE A 163 -7.17 -8.99 -9.62
CA ILE A 163 -7.08 -10.40 -10.03
C ILE A 163 -8.24 -10.76 -10.97
N GLU A 164 -9.47 -10.37 -10.64
CA GLU A 164 -10.64 -10.57 -11.51
C GLU A 164 -10.45 -9.93 -12.90
N GLY A 165 -9.94 -8.71 -12.94
CA GLY A 165 -9.70 -7.96 -14.17
C GLY A 165 -8.54 -8.51 -15.01
N LEU A 166 -7.41 -8.81 -14.38
CA LEU A 166 -6.21 -9.33 -15.03
C LEU A 166 -6.49 -10.62 -15.80
N ARG A 167 -7.26 -11.54 -15.20
CA ARG A 167 -7.68 -12.80 -15.86
C ARG A 167 -8.57 -12.58 -17.08
N LYS A 168 -9.31 -11.46 -17.15
CA LYS A 168 -10.13 -11.09 -18.32
C LYS A 168 -9.28 -10.43 -19.40
N ILE A 169 -8.37 -9.52 -19.01
CA ILE A 169 -7.55 -8.71 -19.92
C ILE A 169 -6.42 -9.54 -20.55
N PHE A 170 -5.78 -10.41 -19.76
CA PHE A 170 -4.68 -11.27 -20.18
C PHE A 170 -5.12 -12.74 -20.14
N LYS A 171 -5.62 -13.24 -21.27
CA LYS A 171 -6.09 -14.63 -21.37
C LYS A 171 -4.96 -15.61 -21.04
N GLY A 172 -5.19 -16.47 -20.06
CA GLY A 172 -4.25 -17.50 -19.64
C GLY A 172 -3.18 -17.04 -18.66
N ILE A 173 -3.27 -15.83 -18.12
CA ILE A 173 -2.39 -15.38 -17.04
C ILE A 173 -2.54 -16.32 -15.82
N ASP A 174 -1.41 -16.84 -15.35
CA ASP A 174 -1.36 -17.80 -14.25
C ASP A 174 -1.15 -17.12 -12.89
N ASP A 175 -1.45 -17.85 -11.82
CA ASP A 175 -1.36 -17.34 -10.46
C ASP A 175 0.08 -17.02 -10.03
N HIS A 176 1.07 -17.65 -10.66
CA HIS A 176 2.48 -17.34 -10.42
C HIS A 176 2.87 -15.94 -10.95
N THR A 177 2.29 -15.55 -12.09
CA THR A 177 2.49 -14.24 -12.70
C THR A 177 1.84 -13.15 -11.84
N ILE A 178 0.66 -13.41 -11.28
CA ILE A 178 -0.09 -12.44 -10.46
C ILE A 178 0.09 -12.65 -8.94
N GLU A 179 1.12 -13.39 -8.53
CA GLU A 179 1.37 -13.77 -7.13
C GLU A 179 1.44 -12.54 -6.21
N TYR A 180 2.02 -11.43 -6.69
CA TYR A 180 2.06 -10.15 -5.97
C TYR A 180 0.68 -9.75 -5.42
N PHE A 181 -0.38 -9.86 -6.22
CA PHE A 181 -1.72 -9.45 -5.80
C PHE A 181 -2.30 -10.46 -4.81
N HIS A 182 -2.04 -11.75 -5.01
CA HIS A 182 -2.51 -12.79 -4.11
C HIS A 182 -1.90 -12.68 -2.73
N ILE A 183 -0.59 -12.48 -2.61
CA ILE A 183 0.06 -12.45 -1.30
C ILE A 183 -0.47 -11.31 -0.41
N HIS A 184 -0.70 -10.12 -0.97
CA HIS A 184 -1.22 -8.97 -0.24
C HIS A 184 -2.69 -9.18 0.19
N CYS A 185 -3.49 -9.95 -0.56
CA CYS A 185 -4.82 -10.34 -0.09
C CYS A 185 -4.79 -11.18 1.20
N HIS A 186 -3.67 -11.86 1.50
CA HIS A 186 -3.53 -12.75 2.66
C HIS A 186 -2.66 -12.16 3.78
N LEU A 187 -1.58 -11.44 3.44
CA LEU A 187 -0.62 -10.90 4.40
C LEU A 187 -1.04 -9.57 5.01
N ASP A 188 -1.62 -8.67 4.20
CA ASP A 188 -1.94 -7.31 4.65
C ASP A 188 -2.91 -7.23 5.84
N PRO A 189 -3.85 -8.18 6.06
CA PRO A 189 -4.63 -8.22 7.30
C PRO A 189 -3.78 -8.41 8.56
N GLU A 190 -2.75 -9.28 8.51
CA GLU A 190 -1.82 -9.48 9.63
C GLU A 190 -0.92 -8.26 9.81
N HIS A 191 -0.39 -7.71 8.72
CA HIS A 191 0.39 -6.48 8.75
C HIS A 191 -0.40 -5.28 9.32
N THR A 192 -1.70 -5.19 9.02
CA THR A 192 -2.59 -4.17 9.59
C THR A 192 -2.65 -4.30 11.12
N ASP A 193 -2.82 -5.52 11.65
CA ASP A 193 -2.86 -5.77 13.08
C ASP A 193 -1.52 -5.42 13.76
N GLU A 194 -0.40 -5.75 13.12
CA GLU A 194 0.94 -5.36 13.56
C GLU A 194 1.12 -3.84 13.63
N LEU A 195 0.66 -3.11 12.61
CA LEU A 195 0.71 -1.64 12.58
C LEU A 195 -0.18 -1.02 13.67
N ILE A 196 -1.35 -1.59 13.96
CA ILE A 196 -2.19 -1.14 15.08
C ILE A 196 -1.47 -1.39 16.41
N GLN A 197 -0.86 -2.56 16.58
CA GLN A 197 -0.09 -2.89 17.78
C GLN A 197 1.07 -1.93 18.00
N VAL A 198 1.81 -1.60 16.93
CA VAL A 198 2.90 -0.61 16.99
C VAL A 198 2.36 0.77 17.31
N THR A 199 1.28 1.20 16.65
CA THR A 199 0.66 2.52 16.86
C THR A 199 0.27 2.71 18.32
N GLN A 200 -0.33 1.69 18.93
CA GLN A 200 -0.77 1.72 20.31
C GLN A 200 0.35 2.10 21.30
N LEU A 201 1.59 1.69 21.05
CA LEU A 201 2.74 2.00 21.90
C LEU A 201 3.11 3.49 21.88
N TYR A 202 2.63 4.21 20.85
CA TYR A 202 2.90 5.63 20.63
C TYR A 202 1.72 6.55 20.94
N ILE A 203 0.54 6.00 21.29
CA ILE A 203 -0.61 6.80 21.73
C ILE A 203 -0.40 7.27 23.16
N LYS A 204 -0.30 8.58 23.37
CA LYS A 204 -0.13 9.22 24.69
C LYS A 204 -1.28 10.16 25.02
N SER A 205 -2.11 10.49 24.04
CA SER A 205 -3.20 11.47 24.15
C SER A 205 -4.24 11.26 23.06
N GLU A 206 -5.41 11.88 23.23
CA GLU A 206 -6.45 11.94 22.17
C GLU A 206 -5.92 12.58 20.89
N LYS A 207 -5.01 13.56 21.00
CA LYS A 207 -4.36 14.18 19.84
C LYS A 207 -3.58 13.17 18.99
N ASP A 208 -2.97 12.16 19.60
CA ASP A 208 -2.25 11.12 18.84
C ASP A 208 -3.22 10.24 18.04
N ILE A 209 -4.41 10.01 18.58
CA ILE A 209 -5.50 9.29 17.92
C ILE A 209 -6.04 10.10 16.74
N GLU A 210 -6.20 11.42 16.91
CA GLU A 210 -6.56 12.34 15.83
C GLU A 210 -5.52 12.37 14.71
N LEU A 211 -4.23 12.37 15.06
CA LEU A 211 -3.13 12.31 14.08
C LEU A 211 -3.10 10.99 13.33
N PHE A 212 -3.37 9.87 14.01
CA PHE A 212 -3.54 8.57 13.34
C PHE A 212 -4.70 8.63 12.34
N ARG A 213 -5.87 9.12 12.77
CA ARG A 213 -7.05 9.31 11.89
C ARG A 213 -6.74 10.19 10.68
N ASP A 214 -6.05 11.31 10.88
CA ASP A 214 -5.61 12.19 9.79
C ASP A 214 -4.73 11.44 8.79
N GLY A 215 -3.78 10.63 9.27
CA GLY A 215 -2.96 9.77 8.42
C GLY A 215 -3.81 8.80 7.58
N VAL A 216 -4.78 8.14 8.20
CA VAL A 216 -5.70 7.21 7.50
C VAL A 216 -6.48 7.95 6.41
N GLN A 217 -7.09 9.09 6.76
CA GLN A 217 -7.90 9.89 5.84
C GLN A 217 -7.09 10.46 4.67
N ASP A 218 -5.90 11.00 4.95
CA ASP A 218 -4.98 11.52 3.93
C ASP A 218 -4.59 10.43 2.93
N MET A 219 -4.30 9.23 3.41
CA MET A 219 -3.90 8.13 2.55
C MET A 219 -5.06 7.62 1.69
N VAL A 220 -6.23 7.34 2.28
CA VAL A 220 -7.42 6.89 1.52
C VAL A 220 -7.80 7.91 0.45
N LYS A 221 -7.81 9.20 0.80
CA LYS A 221 -8.06 10.28 -0.16
C LYS A 221 -7.00 10.32 -1.26
N SER A 222 -5.72 10.16 -0.93
CA SER A 222 -4.64 10.24 -1.91
C SER A 222 -4.61 9.04 -2.87
N ILE A 223 -5.04 7.85 -2.42
CA ILE A 223 -5.24 6.69 -3.30
C ILE A 223 -6.45 6.93 -4.23
N ALA A 224 -7.55 7.48 -3.72
CA ALA A 224 -8.70 7.85 -4.54
C ALA A 224 -8.35 8.89 -5.61
N ASP A 225 -7.56 9.90 -5.24
CA ASP A 225 -7.05 10.91 -6.18
C ASP A 225 -6.24 10.25 -7.30
N MET A 226 -5.35 9.29 -6.98
CA MET A 226 -4.63 8.50 -7.98
C MET A 226 -5.60 7.75 -8.88
N PHE A 227 -6.58 7.04 -8.31
CA PHE A 227 -7.51 6.24 -9.10
C PHE A 227 -8.34 7.08 -10.06
N SER A 228 -8.82 8.24 -9.62
CA SER A 228 -9.53 9.19 -10.48
C SER A 228 -8.64 9.62 -11.65
N TRP A 229 -7.40 9.99 -11.36
CA TRP A 229 -6.45 10.36 -12.41
C TRP A 229 -6.11 9.19 -13.35
N MET A 230 -5.94 7.97 -12.83
CA MET A 230 -5.60 6.81 -13.65
C MET A 230 -6.74 6.41 -14.59
N ASP A 231 -7.99 6.49 -14.13
CA ASP A 231 -9.16 6.18 -14.94
C ASP A 231 -9.26 7.09 -16.17
N GLU A 232 -8.92 8.38 -15.99
CA GLU A 232 -8.96 9.39 -17.05
C GLU A 232 -7.76 9.35 -18.01
N ASN A 233 -6.61 8.83 -17.58
CA ASN A 233 -5.33 9.08 -18.26
C ASN A 233 -4.58 7.84 -18.74
N LEU A 234 -4.76 6.66 -18.14
CA LEU A 234 -3.93 5.49 -18.50
C LEU A 234 -4.02 5.09 -19.97
N GLU A 235 -5.20 5.12 -20.57
CA GLU A 235 -5.37 4.81 -21.99
C GLU A 235 -4.70 5.84 -22.89
N LYS A 236 -4.70 7.12 -22.50
CA LYS A 236 -4.04 8.19 -23.26
C LYS A 236 -2.53 8.04 -23.21
N GLU A 237 -2.00 7.68 -22.04
CA GLU A 237 -0.58 7.43 -21.86
C GLU A 237 -0.11 6.12 -22.51
N ALA A 238 -1.00 5.14 -22.70
CA ALA A 238 -0.69 3.92 -23.45
C ALA A 238 -0.47 4.17 -24.94
N LEU A 239 -1.03 5.26 -25.47
CA LEU A 239 -0.95 5.65 -26.88
C LEU A 239 0.18 6.65 -27.18
N ALA A 240 0.93 7.08 -26.15
CA ALA A 240 2.01 8.06 -26.24
C ALA A 240 3.40 7.39 -26.26
#